data_AF-A0A2E9CHF3-F1
#
_entry.id   AF-A0A2E9CHF3-F1
#
_cell.length_a   1.000
_cell.length_b   1.000
_cell.length_c   1.000
_cell.angle_alpha   90.00
_cell.angle_beta   90.00
_cell.angle_gamma   90.00
#
_symmetry.space_group_name_H-M   'P 1'
#
loop_
_entity.id
_entity.type
_entity.pdbx_description
1 polymer ?
#
loop_
_entity_poly.entity_id
_entity_poly.type
_entity_poly.pdbx_seq_one_letter_code
_entity_poly.pdbx_strand_id
1 'polypeptide(L)' 'MSNVVNLRQARKVKARADKARAADSNRAKFGRTKAERIAQGRDQARQDALLDGAYRESRRSDET' A
#
# COMPACT_ATOMS: atom_id res chain seq x y z
N MET A 1 -42.35 1.58 -22.45
CA MET A 1 -41.38 0.62 -21.86
C MET A 1 -40.75 1.30 -20.65
N SER A 2 -41.05 0.85 -19.44
CA SER A 2 -40.49 1.44 -18.23
C SER A 2 -39.19 0.71 -17.87
N ASN A 3 -38.07 1.43 -17.89
CA ASN A 3 -36.77 0.92 -17.48
C ASN A 3 -36.70 0.89 -15.94
N VAL A 4 -37.39 -0.06 -15.31
CA VAL A 4 -37.36 -0.21 -13.85
C VAL A 4 -36.01 -0.80 -13.43
N VAL A 5 -35.12 0.06 -12.93
CA VAL A 5 -33.81 -0.38 -12.42
C VAL A 5 -33.99 -0.97 -11.01
N ASN A 6 -33.55 -2.21 -10.83
CA ASN A 6 -33.58 -2.85 -9.52
C ASN A 6 -32.45 -2.33 -8.62
N LEU A 7 -32.77 -1.33 -7.80
CA LEU A 7 -31.82 -0.71 -6.87
C LEU A 7 -31.23 -1.70 -5.84
N ARG A 8 -31.94 -2.79 -5.50
CA ARG A 8 -31.43 -3.81 -4.58
C ARG A 8 -30.26 -4.56 -5.19
N GLN A 9 -30.35 -4.92 -6.47
CA GLN A 9 -29.26 -5.57 -7.20
C GLN A 9 -28.09 -4.61 -7.39
N ALA A 10 -28.35 -3.37 -7.78
CA ALA A 10 -27.32 -2.34 -7.93
C ALA A 10 -26.53 -2.11 -6.62
N ARG A 11 -27.23 -1.99 -5.48
CA ARG A 11 -26.59 -1.88 -4.16
C ARG A 11 -25.73 -3.10 -3.80
N LYS A 12 -26.21 -4.32 -4.10
CA LYS A 12 -25.44 -5.55 -3.87
C LYS A 12 -24.17 -5.60 -4.72
N VAL A 13 -24.23 -5.19 -5.98
CA VAL A 13 -23.04 -5.12 -6.86
C VAL A 13 -22.03 -4.13 -6.31
N LYS A 14 -22.47 -2.92 -5.93
CA LYS A 14 -21.60 -1.91 -5.32
C LYS A 14 -20.91 -2.43 -4.07
N ALA A 15 -21.66 -3.02 -3.13
CA ALA A 15 -21.10 -3.58 -1.90
C ALA A 15 -20.06 -4.70 -2.14
N ARG A 16 -20.27 -5.56 -3.15
CA ARG A 16 -19.29 -6.58 -3.53
C ARG A 16 -18.01 -5.96 -4.10
N ALA A 17 -18.15 -4.93 -4.94
CA ALA A 17 -17.02 -4.21 -5.53
C ALA A 17 -16.20 -3.47 -4.45
N ASP A 18 -16.87 -2.83 -3.48
CA ASP A 18 -16.21 -2.18 -2.34
C ASP A 18 -15.41 -3.21 -1.52
N LYS A 19 -16.01 -4.38 -1.24
CA LYS A 19 -15.35 -5.46 -0.50
C LYS A 19 -14.13 -6.01 -1.24
N ALA A 20 -14.20 -6.17 -2.56
CA ALA A 20 -13.07 -6.59 -3.38
C ALA A 20 -11.90 -5.58 -3.32
N ARG A 21 -12.19 -4.27 -3.49
CA ARG A 21 -11.19 -3.21 -3.35
C ARG A 21 -10.52 -3.20 -1.98
N ALA A 22 -11.30 -3.37 -0.91
CA ALA A 22 -10.76 -3.46 0.44
C ALA A 22 -9.87 -4.70 0.61
N ALA A 23 -10.27 -5.85 0.05
CA ALA A 23 -9.46 -7.07 0.07
C ALA A 23 -8.14 -6.93 -0.69
N ASP A 24 -8.11 -6.21 -1.81
CA ASP A 24 -6.89 -5.92 -2.57
C ASP A 24 -5.94 -5.04 -1.76
N SER A 25 -6.46 -3.97 -1.15
CA SER A 25 -5.69 -3.12 -0.24
C SER A 25 -5.11 -3.92 0.93
N ASN A 26 -5.93 -4.81 1.53
CA ASN A 26 -5.49 -5.65 2.63
C ASN A 26 -4.50 -6.73 2.20
N ARG A 27 -4.59 -7.28 0.98
CA ARG A 27 -3.57 -8.18 0.43
C ARG A 27 -2.24 -7.45 0.23
N ALA A 28 -2.26 -6.22 -0.28
CA ALA A 28 -1.05 -5.43 -0.45
C ALA A 28 -0.40 -5.02 0.89
N LYS A 29 -1.23 -4.73 1.91
CA LYS A 29 -0.79 -4.30 3.25
C LYS A 29 -0.40 -5.46 4.16
N PHE A 30 -1.20 -6.52 4.18
CA PHE A 30 -1.13 -7.62 5.14
C PHE A 30 -0.88 -8.99 4.50
N GLY A 31 -0.98 -9.11 3.18
CA GLY A 31 -0.71 -10.35 2.44
C GLY A 31 0.78 -10.63 2.22
N ARG A 32 1.67 -9.71 2.60
CA ARG A 32 3.12 -9.97 2.58
C ARG A 32 3.48 -10.96 3.66
N THR A 33 4.17 -12.01 3.26
CA THR A 33 4.72 -13.01 4.18
C THR A 33 5.79 -12.39 5.08
N LYS A 34 6.10 -13.05 6.21
CA LYS A 34 7.15 -12.59 7.12
C LYS A 34 8.51 -12.48 6.39
N ALA A 35 8.80 -13.40 5.48
CA ALA A 35 10.03 -13.41 4.70
C ALA A 35 10.14 -12.20 3.77
N GLU A 36 9.09 -11.87 3.03
CA GLU A 36 9.05 -10.70 2.13
C GLU A 36 9.19 -9.39 2.89
N ARG A 37 8.56 -9.28 4.06
CA ARG A 37 8.69 -8.09 4.91
C ARG A 37 10.13 -7.87 5.40
N ILE A 38 10.82 -8.96 5.79
CA ILE A 38 12.22 -8.91 6.22
C ILE A 38 13.14 -8.55 5.05
N ALA A 39 12.92 -9.15 3.87
CA ALA A 39 13.69 -8.83 2.67
C ALA A 39 13.56 -7.34 2.31
N GLN A 40 12.32 -6.84 2.26
CA GLN A 40 12.07 -5.42 1.98
C GLN A 40 12.67 -4.49 3.04
N GLY A 41 12.60 -4.83 4.32
CA GLY A 41 13.22 -4.04 5.38
C GLY A 41 14.75 -3.99 5.26
N ARG A 42 15.38 -5.10 4.85
CA ARG A 42 16.82 -5.13 4.55
C ARG A 42 17.16 -4.29 3.32
N ASP A 43 16.31 -4.33 2.29
CA ASP A 43 16.49 -3.52 1.10
C ASP A 43 16.40 -2.03 1.43
N GLN A 44 15.40 -1.62 2.20
CA GLN A 44 15.26 -0.24 2.69
C GLN A 44 16.47 0.21 3.49
N ALA A 45 16.90 -0.58 4.48
CA ALA A 45 18.08 -0.25 5.29
C ALA A 45 19.36 -0.12 4.46
N ARG A 46 19.53 -0.94 3.41
CA ARG A 46 20.66 -0.80 2.47
C ARG A 46 20.57 0.51 1.69
N GLN A 47 19.38 0.87 1.21
CA GLN A 47 19.19 2.13 0.48
C GLN A 47 19.45 3.33 1.39
N ASP A 48 18.92 3.32 2.61
CA ASP A 48 19.13 4.39 3.58
C ASP A 48 20.62 4.53 3.92
N ALA A 49 21.32 3.42 4.15
CA ALA A 49 22.77 3.45 4.41
C ALA A 49 23.59 3.95 3.21
N LEU A 50 23.18 3.61 1.98
CA LEU A 50 23.81 4.14 0.76
C LEU A 50 23.61 5.64 0.63
N LEU A 51 22.39 6.13 0.88
CA LEU A 51 22.07 7.55 0.84
C LEU A 51 22.80 8.32 1.94
N ASP A 52 22.79 7.81 3.16
CA ASP A 52 23.52 8.39 4.30
C ASP A 52 25.02 8.45 4.04
N GLY A 53 25.61 7.39 3.46
CA GLY A 53 27.03 7.39 3.07
C GLY A 53 27.38 8.31 1.89
N ALA A 54 26.40 8.65 1.06
CA ALA A 54 26.56 9.57 -0.07
C ALA A 54 26.37 11.04 0.30
N TYR A 55 25.83 11.34 1.48
CA TYR A 55 25.66 12.71 1.97
C TYR A 55 27.03 13.34 2.31
N ARG A 56 27.32 14.51 1.72
CA ARG A 56 28.59 15.25 1.90
C ARG A 56 28.57 16.21 3.09
N GLU A 57 27.45 16.89 3.31
CA GLU A 57 27.11 17.48 4.59
C GLU A 57 26.47 16.39 5.46
N SER A 58 26.77 16.32 6.76
CA SER A 58 26.06 15.39 7.62
C SER A 58 24.55 15.66 7.52
N ARG A 59 23.70 14.63 7.43
CA ARG A 59 22.22 14.79 7.46
C ARG A 59 21.69 15.63 8.65
N ARG A 60 22.56 15.88 9.65
CA ARG A 60 22.35 16.72 10.85
C ARG A 60 22.60 18.22 10.67
N SER A 61 23.24 18.67 9.58
CA SER A 61 23.51 20.10 9.36
C SER A 61 22.39 20.86 8.64
N ASP A 62 21.40 20.14 8.08
CA ASP A 62 20.17 20.72 7.51
C ASP A 62 19.06 20.94 8.57
N GLU A 63 19.32 20.60 9.84
CA GLU A 63 18.34 20.68 10.95
C GLU A 63 18.50 21.94 11.82
N THR A 64 19.18 22.97 11.32
CA THR A 64 19.29 24.31 11.95
C THR A 64 18.70 25.40 11.07
#